data_AF-A0A9P5LSJ0-F1
#
_entry.id   AF-A0A9P5LSJ0-F1
#
_cell.length_a   1.000
_cell.length_b   1.000
_cell.length_c   1.000
_cell.angle_alpha   90.00
_cell.angle_beta   90.00
_cell.angle_gamma   90.00
#
_symmetry.space_group_name_H-M   'P 1'
#
loop_
_entity.id
_entity.type
_entity.pdbx_description
1 polymer ?
#
loop_
_entity_poly.entity_id
_entity_poly.type
_entity_poly.pdbx_seq_one_letter_code
_entity_poly.pdbx_strand_id
1 'polypeptide(L)'
;MVQPQLVQGKIYSFVPDSELNHLGITLDDNVAKIVRKHMVICLGIVRGRPNHVKVMTITSTVKDGHEYVPIAPTPKKPYPIQIQLRNSSGYSCGQWVRQFTTLHLDSYLKIDACYEVPIQALEQVLDCYGNPLSIRPGRGAGGLPQLNDYIRRRDSIREIKKTYREMEKQDELFEAMENLTLSDG
;
A
#
# COMPACT_ATOMS: atom_id res chain seq x y z
N MET A 1 20.33 11.23 -3.00
CA MET A 1 19.32 10.43 -3.74
C MET A 1 19.13 9.12 -3.02
N VAL A 2 17.91 8.78 -2.62
CA VAL A 2 17.62 7.45 -2.04
C VAL A 2 17.41 6.46 -3.18
N GLN A 3 18.10 5.32 -3.13
CA GLN A 3 17.93 4.29 -4.16
C GLN A 3 16.59 3.57 -3.93
N PRO A 4 15.74 3.39 -4.96
CA PRO A 4 14.45 2.71 -4.82
C PRO A 4 14.55 1.33 -4.16
N GLN A 5 15.61 0.60 -4.45
CA GLN A 5 15.91 -0.73 -3.91
C GLN A 5 16.09 -0.72 -2.39
N LEU A 6 16.49 0.42 -1.80
CA LEU A 6 16.68 0.56 -0.37
C LEU A 6 15.37 0.81 0.37
N VAL A 7 14.27 1.14 -0.32
CA VAL A 7 13.01 1.56 0.33
C VAL A 7 11.85 0.65 -0.01
N GLN A 8 11.88 0.02 -1.18
CA GLN A 8 10.79 -0.80 -1.68
C GLN A 8 10.54 -2.04 -0.81
N GLY A 9 9.29 -2.31 -0.51
CA GLY A 9 8.84 -3.47 0.26
C GLY A 9 9.15 -3.38 1.76
N LYS A 10 9.76 -2.30 2.26
CA LYS A 10 9.99 -2.10 3.68
C LYS A 10 8.78 -1.50 4.38
N ILE A 11 8.67 -1.78 5.68
CA ILE A 11 7.62 -1.26 6.55
C ILE A 11 8.18 -0.08 7.35
N TYR A 12 7.40 0.99 7.42
CA TYR A 12 7.74 2.22 8.11
C TYR A 12 6.60 2.67 9.03
N SER A 13 6.93 3.47 10.03
CA SER A 13 6.00 4.29 10.80
C SER A 13 6.20 5.76 10.42
N PHE A 14 5.18 6.57 10.62
CA PHE A 14 5.34 8.01 10.50
C PHE A 14 6.08 8.56 11.72
N VAL A 15 6.97 9.52 11.44
CA VAL A 15 7.65 10.31 12.46
C VAL A 15 6.60 11.18 13.21
N PRO A 16 6.75 11.39 14.54
CA PRO A 16 5.83 12.22 15.32
C PRO A 16 5.72 13.66 14.81
N ASP A 17 4.57 14.30 15.04
CA ASP A 17 4.30 15.70 14.66
C ASP A 17 5.39 16.66 15.14
N SER A 18 5.87 16.49 16.37
CA SER A 18 6.90 17.33 16.97
C SER A 18 8.21 17.31 16.18
N GLU A 19 8.60 16.14 15.69
CA GLU A 19 9.86 15.95 14.97
C GLU A 19 9.72 16.35 13.50
N LEU A 20 8.58 16.10 12.87
CA LEU A 20 8.28 16.65 11.54
C LEU A 20 8.36 18.18 11.52
N ASN A 21 7.79 18.83 12.54
CA ASN A 21 7.83 20.28 12.69
C ASN A 21 9.26 20.78 12.90
N HIS A 22 10.05 20.09 13.73
CA HIS A 22 11.46 20.43 13.94
C HIS A 22 12.29 20.31 12.65
N LEU A 23 11.99 19.32 11.81
CA LEU A 23 12.65 19.09 10.52
C LEU A 23 12.10 20.00 9.40
N GLY A 24 11.07 20.80 9.67
CA GLY A 24 10.42 21.64 8.67
C GLY A 24 9.74 20.85 7.55
N ILE A 25 9.34 19.60 7.82
CA ILE A 25 8.73 18.71 6.83
C ILE A 25 7.21 18.93 6.84
N THR A 26 6.68 19.37 5.70
CA THR A 26 5.24 19.45 5.46
C THR A 26 4.75 18.21 4.71
N LEU A 27 3.66 17.63 5.18
CA LEU A 27 2.95 16.55 4.49
C LEU A 27 1.79 17.12 3.67
N ASP A 28 1.48 16.48 2.55
CA ASP A 28 0.30 16.82 1.73
C ASP A 28 -0.99 16.63 2.54
N ASP A 29 -2.00 17.48 2.29
CA ASP A 29 -3.29 17.45 3.00
C ASP A 29 -4.05 16.12 2.86
N ASN A 30 -3.73 15.35 1.81
CA ASN A 30 -4.29 14.02 1.59
C ASN A 30 -3.81 12.99 2.63
N VAL A 31 -2.73 13.27 3.37
CA VAL A 31 -2.21 12.41 4.46
C VAL A 31 -2.84 12.82 5.78
N ALA A 32 -4.10 12.45 5.96
CA ALA A 32 -4.85 12.76 7.18
C ALA A 32 -4.14 12.25 8.45
N LYS A 33 -4.29 12.95 9.58
CA LYS A 33 -3.68 12.57 10.88
C LYS A 33 -3.97 11.13 11.29
N ILE A 34 -5.13 10.58 10.89
CA ILE A 34 -5.47 9.18 11.18
C ILE A 34 -4.57 8.19 10.43
N VAL A 35 -4.20 8.48 9.17
CA VAL A 35 -3.28 7.67 8.35
C VAL A 35 -1.92 7.59 9.03
N ARG A 36 -1.50 8.68 9.66
CA ARG A 36 -0.19 8.81 10.31
C ARG A 36 -0.03 7.98 11.58
N LYS A 37 -1.13 7.48 12.16
CA LYS A 37 -1.07 6.56 13.32
C LYS A 37 -0.77 5.12 12.91
N HIS A 38 -0.80 4.82 11.62
CA HIS A 38 -0.62 3.48 11.09
C HIS A 38 0.81 3.24 10.60
N MET A 39 1.25 1.99 10.67
CA MET A 39 2.40 1.54 9.88
C MET A 39 2.04 1.54 8.39
N VAL A 40 3.05 1.67 7.54
CA VAL A 40 2.89 1.70 6.08
C VAL A 40 3.89 0.81 5.38
N ILE A 41 3.49 0.22 4.25
CA ILE A 41 4.38 -0.45 3.30
C ILE A 41 4.77 0.54 2.21
N CYS A 42 6.07 0.67 1.95
CA CYS A 42 6.58 1.44 0.83
C CYS A 42 6.59 0.60 -0.46
N LEU A 43 5.87 1.06 -1.48
CA LEU A 43 5.81 0.41 -2.79
C LEU A 43 6.90 0.85 -3.75
N GLY A 44 7.54 2.00 -3.49
CA GLY A 44 8.63 2.54 -4.30
C GLY A 44 8.65 4.06 -4.36
N ILE A 45 9.60 4.60 -5.13
CA ILE A 45 9.76 6.05 -5.33
C ILE A 45 8.73 6.55 -6.36
N VAL A 46 8.19 7.75 -6.12
CA VAL A 46 7.26 8.41 -7.02
C VAL A 46 8.00 8.93 -8.27
N ARG A 47 7.45 8.68 -9.45
CA ARG A 47 8.03 9.19 -10.71
C ARG A 47 7.97 10.73 -10.71
N GLY A 48 9.10 11.37 -10.97
CA GLY A 48 9.20 12.84 -10.97
C GLY A 48 9.40 13.47 -9.59
N ARG A 49 9.29 12.72 -8.48
CA ARG A 49 9.54 13.20 -7.11
C ARG A 49 10.50 12.24 -6.37
N PRO A 50 11.82 12.39 -6.51
CA PRO A 50 12.80 11.40 -6.04
C PRO A 50 12.88 11.27 -4.52
N ASN A 51 12.40 12.27 -3.77
CA ASN A 51 12.35 12.26 -2.31
C ASN A 51 11.00 11.78 -1.75
N HIS A 52 10.05 11.46 -2.63
CA HIS A 52 8.73 10.96 -2.24
C HIS A 52 8.61 9.48 -2.54
N VAL A 53 7.95 8.79 -1.63
CA VAL A 53 7.64 7.38 -1.74
C VAL A 53 6.14 7.15 -1.73
N LYS A 54 5.72 6.16 -2.51
CA LYS A 54 4.34 5.70 -2.58
C LYS A 54 4.12 4.68 -1.47
N VAL A 55 3.18 4.95 -0.57
CA VAL A 55 2.93 4.13 0.62
C VAL A 55 1.47 3.68 0.73
N MET A 56 1.26 2.54 1.36
CA MET A 56 -0.07 1.98 1.69
C MET A 56 -0.13 1.63 3.18
N THR A 57 -1.28 1.85 3.81
CA THR A 57 -1.46 1.68 5.26
C THR A 57 -1.69 0.23 5.68
N ILE A 58 -1.01 -0.18 6.74
CA ILE A 58 -1.26 -1.41 7.48
C ILE A 58 -2.23 -1.10 8.62
N THR A 59 -3.31 -1.86 8.70
CA THR A 59 -4.33 -1.75 9.75
C THR A 59 -4.54 -3.10 10.43
N SER A 60 -4.97 -3.06 11.69
CA SER A 60 -5.41 -4.24 12.42
C SER A 60 -6.85 -4.65 12.12
N THR A 61 -7.66 -3.70 11.66
CA THR A 61 -9.10 -3.88 11.45
C THR A 61 -9.48 -3.76 9.98
N VAL A 62 -10.38 -4.63 9.55
CA VAL A 62 -11.04 -4.60 8.23
C VAL A 62 -12.34 -3.82 8.36
N LYS A 63 -12.67 -3.00 7.36
CA LYS A 63 -13.95 -2.29 7.26
C LYS A 63 -14.69 -2.72 5.99
N ASP A 64 -16.00 -2.82 6.05
CA ASP A 64 -16.81 -3.17 4.89
C ASP A 64 -16.73 -2.10 3.81
N GLY A 65 -16.81 -2.52 2.54
CA GLY A 65 -16.69 -1.63 1.39
C GLY A 65 -15.25 -1.22 1.05
N HIS A 66 -14.25 -1.74 1.76
CA HIS A 66 -12.85 -1.51 1.47
C HIS A 66 -12.08 -2.79 1.08
N GLU A 67 -11.09 -2.64 0.20
CA GLU A 67 -10.21 -3.74 -0.22
C GLU A 67 -8.95 -3.82 0.65
N TYR A 68 -8.72 -5.03 1.15
CA TYR A 68 -7.59 -5.35 2.00
C TYR A 68 -6.87 -6.60 1.52
N VAL A 69 -5.56 -6.64 1.76
CA VAL A 69 -4.72 -7.81 1.54
C VAL A 69 -4.11 -8.23 2.88
N PRO A 70 -4.30 -9.48 3.33
CA PRO A 70 -3.74 -9.94 4.58
C PRO A 70 -2.21 -10.04 4.53
N ILE A 71 -1.58 -9.78 5.67
CA ILE A 71 -0.15 -10.01 5.89
C ILE A 71 0.00 -11.25 6.78
N ALA A 72 0.82 -12.20 6.34
CA ALA A 72 1.20 -13.41 7.06
C ALA A 72 1.96 -13.07 8.35
N PRO A 73 1.94 -13.94 9.39
CA PRO A 73 1.92 -15.39 9.27
C PRO A 73 0.52 -16.04 9.21
N THR A 74 -0.51 -15.42 9.77
CA THR A 74 -1.84 -16.06 9.89
C THR A 74 -2.51 -16.16 8.51
N PRO A 75 -2.77 -17.37 7.99
CA PRO A 75 -3.48 -17.53 6.72
C PRO A 75 -4.91 -17.01 6.86
N LYS A 76 -5.27 -16.02 6.06
CA LYS A 76 -6.58 -15.37 6.10
C LYS A 76 -7.34 -15.69 4.82
N LYS A 77 -8.43 -16.45 4.92
CA LYS A 77 -9.39 -16.68 3.83
C LYS A 77 -10.53 -15.66 3.96
N PRO A 78 -11.20 -15.25 2.86
CA PRO A 78 -11.12 -15.73 1.48
C PRO A 78 -10.27 -14.83 0.55
N TYR A 79 -9.14 -14.29 1.01
CA TYR A 79 -8.36 -13.35 0.22
C TYR A 79 -7.58 -14.02 -0.92
N PRO A 80 -7.50 -13.38 -2.12
CA PRO A 80 -6.87 -13.97 -3.31
C PRO A 80 -5.34 -14.04 -3.22
N ILE A 81 -4.74 -13.12 -2.46
CA ILE A 81 -3.30 -13.08 -2.20
C ILE A 81 -3.06 -12.80 -0.71
N GLN A 82 -1.88 -13.20 -0.23
CA GLN A 82 -1.44 -12.93 1.12
C GLN A 82 0.03 -12.55 1.13
N ILE A 83 0.35 -11.39 1.68
CA ILE A 83 1.72 -10.86 1.73
C ILE A 83 2.51 -11.62 2.78
N GLN A 84 3.75 -12.00 2.48
CA GLN A 84 4.66 -12.63 3.43
C GLN A 84 5.77 -11.66 3.82
N LEU A 85 6.06 -11.58 5.11
CA LEU A 85 7.23 -10.87 5.60
C LEU A 85 8.49 -11.71 5.36
N ARG A 86 9.62 -11.02 5.18
CA ARG A 86 10.94 -11.62 5.08
C ARG A 86 11.35 -12.13 6.45
N ASN A 87 11.63 -13.43 6.55
CA ASN A 87 12.27 -14.01 7.72
C ASN A 87 13.75 -13.65 7.74
N SER A 88 14.28 -13.39 8.93
CA SER A 88 15.71 -13.23 9.19
C SER A 88 16.34 -14.58 9.56
N SER A 89 17.67 -14.63 9.51
CA SER A 89 18.47 -15.73 10.05
C SER A 89 19.25 -15.19 11.22
N GLY A 90 19.23 -15.88 12.35
CA GLY A 90 19.98 -15.52 13.55
C GLY A 90 20.78 -16.69 14.08
N TYR A 91 21.79 -16.42 14.90
CA TYR A 91 22.56 -17.45 15.58
C TYR A 91 21.98 -17.64 16.99
N SER A 92 21.56 -18.85 17.33
CA SER A 92 21.00 -19.19 18.64
C SER A 92 21.46 -20.59 19.03
N CYS A 93 21.83 -20.78 20.31
CA CYS A 93 22.26 -22.06 20.86
C CYS A 93 23.36 -22.78 20.03
N GLY A 94 24.29 -22.04 19.43
CA GLY A 94 25.36 -22.63 18.62
C GLY A 94 24.99 -22.99 17.17
N GLN A 95 23.78 -22.65 16.71
CA GLN A 95 23.31 -22.94 15.36
C GLN A 95 22.64 -21.74 14.68
N TRP A 96 22.74 -21.67 13.35
CA TRP A 96 21.94 -20.76 12.54
C TRP A 96 20.47 -21.22 12.51
N VAL A 97 19.57 -20.40 13.05
CA VAL A 97 18.13 -20.63 13.10
C VAL A 97 17.38 -19.58 12.27
N ARG A 98 16.25 -19.98 11.68
CA ARG A 98 15.34 -19.04 11.02
C ARG A 98 14.52 -18.31 12.09
N GLN A 99 14.58 -16.99 12.06
CA GLN A 99 13.77 -16.12 12.88
C GLN A 99 12.54 -15.70 12.07
N PHE A 100 11.36 -16.07 12.58
CA PHE A 100 10.09 -15.73 11.95
C PHE A 100 9.71 -14.32 12.37
N THR A 101 9.72 -13.42 11.39
CA THR A 101 9.35 -12.03 11.60
C THR A 101 7.83 -11.92 11.55
N THR A 102 7.22 -11.43 12.63
CA THR A 102 5.77 -11.25 12.75
C THR A 102 5.45 -9.83 13.16
N LEU A 103 4.32 -9.31 12.66
CA LEU A 103 3.73 -8.10 13.21
C LEU A 103 2.94 -8.48 14.46
N HIS A 104 3.00 -7.65 15.50
CA HIS A 104 2.35 -7.90 16.79
C HIS A 104 0.81 -7.99 16.72
N LEU A 105 0.20 -7.48 15.65
CA LEU A 105 -1.25 -7.44 15.45
C LEU A 105 -1.64 -8.07 14.11
N ASP A 106 -2.89 -8.51 14.03
CA ASP A 106 -3.49 -9.02 12.80
C ASP A 106 -3.44 -7.98 11.69
N SER A 107 -2.44 -8.07 10.83
CA SER A 107 -2.13 -6.99 9.92
C SER A 107 -2.76 -7.20 8.54
N TYR A 108 -3.42 -6.16 8.05
CA TYR A 108 -4.02 -6.07 6.72
C TYR A 108 -3.50 -4.83 6.02
N LEU A 109 -3.09 -4.97 4.77
CA LEU A 109 -2.73 -3.86 3.90
C LEU A 109 -3.99 -3.31 3.24
N LYS A 110 -4.32 -2.04 3.48
CA LYS A 110 -5.39 -1.36 2.75
C LYS A 110 -4.88 -0.95 1.36
N ILE A 111 -5.41 -1.56 0.31
CA ILE A 111 -4.98 -1.30 -1.08
C ILE A 111 -5.86 -0.27 -1.80
N ASP A 112 -6.97 0.14 -1.18
CA ASP A 112 -7.84 1.21 -1.68
C ASP A 112 -7.20 2.59 -1.67
N ALA A 113 -6.35 2.85 -0.69
CA ALA A 113 -5.77 4.15 -0.49
C ALA A 113 -4.25 4.07 -0.66
N CYS A 114 -3.72 4.98 -1.46
CA CYS A 114 -2.29 5.11 -1.63
C CYS A 114 -1.90 6.57 -1.47
N TYR A 115 -0.84 6.79 -0.71
CA TYR A 115 -0.38 8.12 -0.33
C TYR A 115 1.04 8.32 -0.84
N GLU A 116 1.37 9.56 -1.18
CA GLU A 116 2.73 9.95 -1.52
C GLU A 116 3.28 10.77 -0.36
N VAL A 117 4.40 10.32 0.20
CA VAL A 117 4.97 10.94 1.40
C VAL A 117 6.46 11.15 1.23
N PRO A 118 7.02 12.24 1.77
CA PRO A 118 8.46 12.43 1.80
C PRO A 118 9.09 11.33 2.66
N ILE A 119 10.18 10.76 2.17
CA ILE A 119 10.86 9.66 2.88
C ILE A 119 11.36 10.06 4.27
N GLN A 120 11.70 11.34 4.46
CA GLN A 120 12.17 11.88 5.74
C GLN A 120 11.07 11.89 6.81
N ALA A 121 9.80 11.80 6.42
CA ALA A 121 8.69 11.69 7.36
C ALA A 121 8.44 10.25 7.84
N LEU A 122 9.27 9.30 7.39
CA LEU A 122 9.13 7.89 7.69
C LEU A 122 10.33 7.38 8.47
N GLU A 123 10.04 6.60 9.50
CA GLU A 123 11.02 5.87 10.29
C GLU A 123 10.86 4.37 10.06
N GLN A 124 11.97 3.65 9.93
CA GLN A 124 11.95 2.23 9.63
C GLN A 124 11.53 1.42 10.85
N VAL A 125 10.52 0.55 10.70
CA VAL A 125 10.10 -0.34 11.78
C VAL A 125 11.03 -1.55 11.84
N LEU A 126 11.53 -1.82 13.03
CA LEU A 126 12.39 -2.98 13.32
C LEU A 126 11.59 -4.08 14.02
N ASP A 127 12.01 -5.33 13.83
CA ASP A 127 11.52 -6.47 14.59
C ASP A 127 12.16 -6.53 15.99
N CYS A 128 11.72 -7.48 16.81
CA CYS A 128 12.25 -7.71 18.15
C CYS A 128 13.74 -8.13 18.17
N TYR A 129 14.32 -8.43 17.01
CA TYR A 129 15.74 -8.76 16.84
C TYR A 129 16.54 -7.59 16.23
N GLY A 130 15.92 -6.41 16.08
CA GLY A 130 16.55 -5.22 15.50
C GLY A 130 16.66 -5.23 13.98
N ASN A 131 16.03 -6.19 13.30
CA ASN A 131 16.04 -6.28 11.84
C ASN A 131 14.91 -5.46 11.22
N PRO A 132 15.17 -4.75 10.12
CA PRO A 132 14.15 -4.16 9.26
C PRO A 132 12.97 -5.07 8.88
N LEU A 133 11.76 -4.64 9.21
CA LEU A 133 10.56 -5.25 8.68
C LEU A 133 10.45 -4.99 7.17
N SER A 134 10.39 -6.07 6.41
CA SER A 134 10.26 -6.03 4.95
C SER A 134 9.42 -7.17 4.43
N ILE A 135 8.72 -6.93 3.33
CA ILE A 135 8.05 -7.95 2.53
C ILE A 135 9.12 -8.85 1.92
N ARG A 136 8.81 -10.14 1.82
CA ARG A 136 9.67 -11.14 1.18
C ARG A 136 10.12 -10.65 -0.20
N PRO A 137 11.42 -10.43 -0.41
CA PRO A 137 11.95 -10.08 -1.72
C PRO A 137 11.95 -11.34 -2.60
N GLY A 138 11.52 -11.22 -3.86
CA GLY A 138 11.64 -12.28 -4.86
C GLY A 138 10.35 -12.69 -5.56
N ARG A 139 10.50 -13.52 -6.60
CA ARG A 139 9.39 -14.12 -7.37
C ARG A 139 8.86 -15.33 -6.60
N GLY A 140 7.84 -15.11 -5.78
CA GLY A 140 7.17 -16.17 -5.02
C GLY A 140 5.84 -15.68 -4.49
N ALA A 141 4.99 -16.63 -4.07
CA ALA A 141 3.72 -16.30 -3.44
C ALA A 141 3.94 -15.42 -2.19
N GLY A 142 3.18 -14.34 -2.09
CA GLY A 142 3.25 -13.33 -1.04
C GLY A 142 4.39 -12.34 -1.14
N GLY A 143 5.17 -12.37 -2.22
CA GLY A 143 6.24 -11.41 -2.47
C GLY A 143 5.74 -10.06 -3.00
N LEU A 144 6.60 -9.05 -2.94
CA LEU A 144 6.35 -7.71 -3.47
C LEU A 144 5.96 -7.70 -4.97
N PRO A 145 6.55 -8.52 -5.87
CA PRO A 145 6.13 -8.59 -7.26
C PRO A 145 4.67 -9.01 -7.44
N GLN A 146 4.19 -9.95 -6.62
CA GLN A 146 2.79 -10.39 -6.68
C GLN A 146 1.84 -9.30 -6.20
N LEU A 147 2.21 -8.57 -5.15
CA LEU A 147 1.44 -7.41 -4.68
C LEU A 147 1.34 -6.34 -5.77
N ASN A 148 2.46 -6.00 -6.42
CA ASN A 148 2.48 -5.00 -7.48
C ASN A 148 1.66 -5.42 -8.71
N ASP A 149 1.74 -6.71 -9.10
CA ASP A 149 0.92 -7.26 -10.20
C ASP A 149 -0.57 -7.25 -9.85
N TYR A 150 -0.92 -7.62 -8.61
CA TYR A 150 -2.30 -7.59 -8.14
C TYR A 150 -2.88 -6.16 -8.15
N ILE A 151 -2.13 -5.18 -7.62
CA ILE A 151 -2.52 -3.77 -7.64
C ILE A 151 -2.70 -3.29 -9.10
N ARG A 152 -1.75 -3.59 -9.98
CA ARG A 152 -1.84 -3.21 -11.40
C ARG A 152 -3.10 -3.76 -12.08
N ARG A 153 -3.36 -5.07 -11.94
CA ARG A 153 -4.55 -5.69 -12.56
C ARG A 153 -5.83 -5.06 -12.05
N ARG A 154 -5.91 -4.82 -10.75
CA ARG A 154 -7.07 -4.22 -10.10
C ARG A 154 -7.29 -2.78 -10.54
N ASP A 155 -6.22 -1.98 -10.64
CA ASP A 155 -6.30 -0.60 -11.13
C ASP A 155 -6.74 -0.57 -12.61
N SER A 156 -6.20 -1.44 -13.47
CA SER A 156 -6.64 -1.56 -14.87
C SER A 156 -8.11 -1.97 -15.00
N ILE A 157 -8.60 -2.91 -14.19
CA ILE A 157 -10.03 -3.29 -14.19
C ILE A 157 -10.91 -2.11 -13.77
N ARG A 158 -10.47 -1.31 -12.79
CA ARG A 158 -11.20 -0.11 -12.35
C ARG A 158 -11.23 0.96 -13.43
N GLU A 159 -10.13 1.20 -14.12
CA GLU A 159 -10.06 2.12 -15.25
C GLU A 159 -11.00 1.70 -16.38
N ILE A 160 -10.94 0.44 -16.79
CA ILE A 160 -11.82 -0.12 -17.84
C ILE A 160 -13.30 0.06 -17.45
N LYS A 161 -13.68 -0.32 -16.22
CA LYS A 161 -15.06 -0.14 -15.74
C LYS A 161 -15.50 1.33 -15.70
N LYS A 162 -14.58 2.24 -15.39
CA LYS A 162 -14.86 3.67 -15.40
C LYS A 162 -15.13 4.16 -16.83
N THR A 163 -14.30 3.75 -17.79
CA THR A 163 -14.50 4.07 -19.21
C THR A 163 -15.84 3.56 -19.73
N TYR A 164 -16.22 2.31 -19.44
CA TYR A 164 -17.53 1.79 -19.85
C TYR A 164 -18.70 2.60 -19.28
N ARG A 165 -18.65 2.97 -17.99
CA ARG A 165 -19.69 3.81 -17.38
C ARG A 165 -19.76 5.22 -17.98
N GLU A 166 -18.63 5.76 -18.43
CA GLU A 166 -18.59 7.06 -19.09
C GLU A 166 -19.18 6.98 -20.50
N MET A 167 -18.94 5.88 -21.22
CA MET A 167 -19.59 5.61 -22.52
C MET A 167 -21.10 5.41 -22.38
N GLU A 168 -21.57 4.58 -21.43
CA GLU A 168 -23.01 4.38 -21.19
C GLU A 168 -23.72 5.70 -20.89
N LYS A 169 -23.11 6.58 -20.07
CA LYS A 169 -23.66 7.91 -19.80
C LYS A 169 -23.69 8.83 -21.02
N GLN A 170 -22.71 8.71 -21.91
CA GLN A 170 -22.70 9.47 -23.16
C GLN A 170 -23.81 8.97 -24.09
N ASP A 171 -23.98 7.65 -24.21
CA ASP A 171 -25.05 7.06 -25.03
C ASP A 171 -26.44 7.44 -24.50
N GLU A 172 -26.68 7.39 -23.17
CA GLU A 172 -27.92 7.87 -22.55
C GLU A 172 -28.18 9.36 -22.79
N LEU A 173 -27.12 10.19 -22.77
CA LEU A 173 -27.22 11.62 -23.09
C LEU A 173 -27.56 11.86 -24.56
N PHE A 174 -26.96 11.08 -25.48
CA PHE A 174 -27.26 11.14 -26.91
C PHE A 174 -28.71 10.73 -27.19
N GLU A 175 -29.19 9.63 -26.62
CA GLU A 175 -30.60 9.20 -26.75
C GLU A 175 -31.57 10.23 -26.16
N ALA A 176 -31.26 10.84 -25.02
CA ALA A 176 -32.08 11.90 -24.44
C ALA A 176 -32.15 13.16 -25.32
N MET A 177 -31.04 13.51 -25.99
CA MET A 177 -31.00 14.65 -26.93
C MET A 177 -31.80 14.38 -28.21
N GLU A 178 -31.71 13.18 -28.79
CA GLU A 178 -32.49 12.82 -29.99
C GLU A 178 -34.00 12.84 -29.71
N ASN A 179 -34.43 12.31 -28.56
CA ASN A 179 -35.84 12.32 -28.16
C ASN A 179 -36.40 13.72 -27.93
N LEU A 180 -35.58 14.68 -27.46
CA LEU A 180 -35.97 16.09 -27.35
C LEU A 180 -36.16 16.73 -28.73
N THR A 181 -35.25 16.47 -29.68
CA THR A 181 -35.33 17.04 -31.04
C THR A 181 -36.48 16.50 -31.89
N LEU A 182 -37.00 15.31 -31.57
CA LEU A 182 -38.15 14.69 -32.26
C LEU A 182 -39.51 15.11 -31.69
N SER A 183 -39.55 15.79 -30.54
CA SER A 183 -40.80 16.22 -29.89
C SER A 183 -41.29 17.63 -30.28
N ASP A 184 -40.47 18.38 -31.03
CA ASP A 184 -40.73 19.77 -31.46
C ASP A 184 -41.10 19.90 -32.96
N GLY A 185 -41.38 18.79 -33.67
CA GLY A 185 -41.80 18.76 -35.08
C GLY A 185 -43.17 18.12 -35.28
#